data_AF-A0A840CIT2-F1
#
_entry.id   AF-A0A840CIT2-F1
#
_cell.length_a   1.000
_cell.length_b   1.000
_cell.length_c   1.000
_cell.angle_alpha   90.00
_cell.angle_beta   90.00
_cell.angle_gamma   90.00
#
_symmetry.space_group_name_H-M   'P 1'
#
loop_
_entity.id
_entity.type
_entity.pdbx_description
1 polymer ?
#
loop_
_entity_poly.entity_id
_entity_poly.type
_entity_poly.pdbx_seq_one_letter_code
_entity_poly.pdbx_strand_id
1 'polypeptide(L)'
;MKRKIYYRYNPQTLTYDRIYPSTKDKIFTVFRHLISGIVVGIAAIIAFSYFIGTPWGEAQKKENKLLRAQYEVLSNRMDEVTDVLRNIQQRDDNLYRAIFHSDPISPAIRNSGVGAPGRYEHLANLSNPDLIIQTTKKMDYIAKQIYIQSNSFDEVLELAKTQKDRLKHIPAIQPVSDKFLKQMASGYGVRVDPIYGTARFHAGMDFSANIGTPVYATGNGVVTLADWKQGYGKCVMIDHGFGYETLYAHLNEYNVRVGQQVTRGEKIAEVGNTGKSTGPHLHYEVHVKGRPDNPAKYYFMDLSPAEYDKMLQIAANHGQVMD
;
A
#
# COMPACT_ATOMS: atom_id res chain seq x y z
N MET A 1 29.01 -21.07 -82.40
CA MET A 1 28.58 -19.74 -81.90
C MET A 1 28.62 -18.72 -83.04
N LYS A 2 27.48 -18.21 -83.52
CA LYS A 2 27.43 -17.15 -84.53
C LYS A 2 28.05 -15.86 -83.95
N ARG A 3 29.14 -15.35 -84.53
CA ARG A 3 29.74 -14.05 -84.12
C ARG A 3 28.76 -12.93 -84.50
N LYS A 4 28.37 -12.08 -83.55
CA LYS A 4 27.60 -10.85 -83.87
C LYS A 4 28.46 -9.97 -84.77
N ILE A 5 27.96 -9.68 -85.97
CA ILE A 5 28.62 -8.85 -86.99
C ILE A 5 28.04 -7.44 -86.85
N TYR A 6 28.90 -6.45 -86.60
CA TYR A 6 28.51 -5.04 -86.64
C TYR A 6 28.96 -4.46 -87.97
N TYR A 7 28.11 -3.62 -88.57
CA TYR A 7 28.40 -2.95 -89.83
C TYR A 7 28.61 -1.47 -89.54
N ARG A 8 29.77 -0.92 -89.90
CA ARG A 8 30.04 0.52 -89.81
C ARG A 8 30.08 1.08 -91.22
N TYR A 9 29.30 2.12 -91.47
CA TYR A 9 29.32 2.79 -92.75
C TYR A 9 30.66 3.51 -92.94
N ASN A 10 31.34 3.24 -94.05
CA ASN A 10 32.59 3.87 -94.42
C ASN A 10 32.30 4.99 -95.44
N PRO A 11 32.36 6.27 -95.04
CA PRO A 11 31.99 7.38 -95.91
C PRO A 11 32.96 7.60 -97.08
N GLN A 12 34.13 6.96 -97.07
CA GLN A 12 35.10 7.05 -98.18
C GLN A 12 34.83 6.02 -99.28
N THR A 13 34.28 4.85 -98.95
CA THR A 13 33.98 3.77 -99.90
C THR A 13 32.49 3.60 -100.16
N LEU A 14 31.62 4.34 -99.44
CA LEU A 14 30.16 4.23 -99.47
C LEU A 14 29.62 2.82 -99.15
N THR A 15 30.44 1.96 -98.53
CA THR A 15 30.10 0.57 -98.19
C THR A 15 30.00 0.36 -96.69
N TYR A 16 29.31 -0.72 -96.30
CA TYR A 16 29.24 -1.16 -94.90
C TYR A 16 30.33 -2.20 -94.61
N ASP A 17 31.33 -1.80 -93.84
CA ASP A 17 32.43 -2.67 -93.46
C ASP A 17 32.07 -3.49 -92.21
N ARG A 18 32.41 -4.79 -92.24
CA ARG A 18 32.17 -5.72 -91.12
C ARG A 18 33.24 -5.52 -90.06
N ILE A 19 32.84 -5.08 -88.87
CA ILE A 19 33.72 -4.91 -87.71
C ILE A 19 33.42 -5.99 -86.67
N TYR A 20 34.48 -6.65 -86.20
CA TYR A 20 34.42 -7.59 -85.09
C TYR A 20 34.81 -6.87 -83.79
N PRO A 21 34.05 -7.01 -82.70
CA PRO A 21 34.39 -6.38 -81.42
C PRO A 21 35.72 -6.94 -80.89
N SER A 22 36.59 -6.06 -80.40
CA SER A 22 37.87 -6.40 -79.80
C SER A 22 37.68 -7.22 -78.51
N THR A 23 38.70 -7.95 -78.08
CA THR A 23 38.71 -8.66 -76.79
C THR A 23 38.44 -7.68 -75.64
N LYS A 24 38.95 -6.44 -75.72
CA LYS A 24 38.68 -5.37 -74.75
C LYS A 24 37.21 -4.94 -74.74
N ASP A 25 36.58 -4.77 -75.91
CA ASP A 25 35.18 -4.35 -76.02
C ASP A 25 34.22 -5.41 -75.46
N LYS A 26 34.55 -6.69 -75.65
CA LYS A 26 33.78 -7.82 -75.09
C LYS A 26 33.88 -7.82 -73.57
N ILE A 27 35.08 -7.67 -73.02
CA ILE A 27 35.31 -7.59 -71.56
C ILE A 27 34.56 -6.38 -70.98
N PHE A 28 34.65 -5.21 -71.60
CA PHE A 28 33.96 -4.01 -71.15
C PHE A 28 32.44 -4.15 -71.19
N THR A 29 31.90 -4.80 -72.23
CA THR A 29 30.45 -5.06 -72.35
C THR A 29 29.97 -6.00 -71.24
N VAL A 30 30.71 -7.09 -70.97
CA VAL A 30 30.40 -8.02 -69.87
C VAL A 30 30.46 -7.30 -68.52
N PHE A 31 31.51 -6.51 -68.30
CA PHE A 31 31.69 -5.74 -67.07
C PHE A 31 30.56 -4.73 -66.84
N ARG A 32 30.15 -3.99 -67.89
CA ARG A 32 29.01 -3.06 -67.82
C ARG A 32 27.70 -3.76 -67.45
N HIS A 33 27.42 -4.93 -68.06
CA HIS A 33 26.22 -5.70 -67.71
C HIS A 33 26.26 -6.21 -66.26
N LEU A 34 27.44 -6.61 -65.80
CA LEU A 34 27.65 -7.06 -64.42
C LEU A 34 27.43 -5.91 -63.42
N ILE A 35 27.96 -4.71 -63.70
CA ILE A 35 27.69 -3.51 -62.90
C ILE A 35 26.20 -3.17 -62.90
N SER A 36 25.54 -3.14 -64.08
CA SER A 36 24.11 -2.83 -64.14
C SER A 36 23.26 -3.85 -63.37
N GLY A 37 23.62 -5.14 -63.41
CA GLY A 37 22.96 -6.18 -62.64
C GLY A 37 23.14 -6.01 -61.14
N ILE A 38 24.35 -5.65 -60.69
CA ILE A 38 24.62 -5.33 -59.28
C ILE A 38 23.80 -4.12 -58.83
N VAL A 39 23.77 -3.04 -59.61
CA VAL A 39 23.01 -1.82 -59.25
C VAL A 39 21.53 -2.12 -59.15
N VAL A 40 20.95 -2.84 -60.11
CA VAL A 40 19.54 -3.25 -60.07
C VAL A 40 19.27 -4.19 -58.90
N GLY A 41 20.17 -5.12 -58.61
CA GLY A 41 20.07 -6.01 -57.46
C GLY A 41 20.09 -5.26 -56.12
N ILE A 42 21.00 -4.31 -55.94
CA ILE A 42 21.07 -3.46 -54.75
C ILE A 42 19.79 -2.62 -54.63
N ALA A 43 19.33 -2.01 -55.73
CA ALA A 43 18.09 -1.23 -55.73
C ALA A 43 16.87 -2.09 -55.38
N ALA A 44 16.81 -3.33 -55.87
CA ALA A 44 15.75 -4.28 -55.54
C ALA A 44 15.80 -4.69 -54.06
N ILE A 45 16.98 -4.92 -53.49
CA ILE A 45 17.15 -5.23 -52.05
C ILE A 45 16.72 -4.03 -51.18
N ILE A 46 17.14 -2.81 -51.55
CA ILE A 46 16.73 -1.59 -50.84
C ILE A 46 15.21 -1.41 -50.92
N ALA A 47 14.62 -1.52 -52.12
CA ALA A 47 13.18 -1.42 -52.29
C ALA A 47 12.44 -2.49 -51.49
N PHE A 48 12.88 -3.75 -51.56
CA PHE A 48 12.32 -4.85 -50.78
C PHE A 48 12.39 -4.56 -49.28
N SER A 49 13.55 -4.10 -48.79
CA SER A 49 13.75 -3.75 -47.38
C SER A 49 12.89 -2.56 -46.92
N TYR A 50 12.60 -1.61 -47.82
CA TYR A 50 11.78 -0.44 -47.53
C TYR A 50 10.29 -0.76 -47.51
N PHE A 51 9.79 -1.56 -48.48
CA PHE A 51 8.36 -1.84 -48.63
C PHE A 51 7.86 -2.99 -47.74
N ILE A 52 8.66 -4.03 -47.54
CA ILE A 52 8.27 -5.22 -46.76
C ILE A 52 8.84 -5.15 -45.33
N GLY A 53 9.83 -4.29 -45.10
CA GLY A 53 10.58 -4.25 -43.85
C GLY A 53 11.61 -5.37 -43.77
N THR A 54 12.46 -5.33 -42.74
CA THR A 54 13.42 -6.39 -42.46
C THR A 54 12.95 -7.25 -41.28
N PRO A 55 13.13 -8.58 -41.29
CA PRO A 55 12.79 -9.44 -40.15
C PRO A 55 13.42 -8.98 -38.82
N TRP A 56 14.63 -8.42 -38.90
CA TRP A 56 15.36 -7.86 -37.76
C TRP A 56 14.67 -6.61 -37.19
N GLY A 57 14.18 -5.71 -38.03
CA GLY A 57 13.45 -4.52 -37.58
C GLY A 57 12.14 -4.86 -36.87
N GLU A 58 11.39 -5.84 -37.38
CA GLU A 58 10.15 -6.32 -36.73
C GLU A 58 10.44 -7.05 -35.41
N ALA A 59 11.49 -7.87 -35.37
CA ALA A 59 11.94 -8.50 -34.12
C ALA A 59 12.32 -7.46 -33.06
N GLN A 60 13.08 -6.43 -33.43
CA GLN A 60 13.50 -5.37 -32.53
C GLN A 60 12.32 -4.49 -32.06
N LYS A 61 11.31 -4.24 -32.90
CA LYS A 61 10.06 -3.59 -32.48
C LYS A 61 9.29 -4.43 -31.47
N LYS A 62 9.19 -5.74 -31.71
CA LYS A 62 8.52 -6.67 -30.79
C LYS A 62 9.23 -6.72 -29.44
N GLU A 63 10.56 -6.76 -29.45
CA GLU A 63 11.39 -6.72 -28.24
C GLU A 63 11.20 -5.40 -27.47
N ASN A 64 11.27 -4.24 -28.14
CA ASN A 64 11.01 -2.95 -27.50
C ASN A 64 9.60 -2.86 -26.90
N LYS A 65 8.59 -3.39 -27.60
CA LYS A 65 7.21 -3.44 -27.09
C LYS A 65 7.11 -4.32 -25.83
N LEU A 66 7.78 -5.47 -25.83
CA LEU A 66 7.83 -6.37 -24.68
C LEU A 66 8.53 -5.69 -23.49
N LEU A 67 9.70 -5.08 -23.72
CA LEU A 67 10.44 -4.36 -22.68
C LEU A 67 9.59 -3.25 -22.06
N ARG A 68 8.90 -2.44 -22.87
CA ARG A 68 7.99 -1.40 -22.38
C ARG A 68 6.88 -1.98 -21.49
N ALA A 69 6.24 -3.06 -21.91
CA ALA A 69 5.23 -3.73 -21.10
C ALA A 69 5.80 -4.27 -19.77
N GLN A 70 7.03 -4.80 -19.76
CA GLN A 70 7.70 -5.23 -18.54
C GLN A 70 7.99 -4.07 -17.58
N TYR A 71 8.42 -2.92 -18.11
CA TYR A 71 8.63 -1.71 -17.30
C TYR A 71 7.32 -1.15 -16.74
N GLU A 72 6.22 -1.19 -17.49
CA GLU A 72 4.90 -0.80 -16.99
C GLU A 72 4.46 -1.69 -15.82
N VAL A 73 4.61 -3.01 -15.95
CA VAL A 73 4.33 -3.96 -14.86
C VAL A 73 5.22 -3.68 -13.65
N LEU A 74 6.51 -3.40 -13.86
CA LEU A 74 7.43 -3.05 -12.79
C LEU A 74 7.03 -1.74 -12.09
N SER A 75 6.64 -0.72 -12.85
CA SER A 75 6.14 0.55 -12.32
C SER A 75 4.90 0.34 -11.46
N ASN A 76 3.92 -0.45 -11.93
CA ASN A 76 2.71 -0.73 -11.16
C ASN A 76 3.03 -1.46 -9.85
N ARG A 77 3.97 -2.41 -9.87
CA ARG A 77 4.45 -3.08 -8.64
C ARG A 77 5.14 -2.11 -7.68
N MET A 78 5.89 -1.14 -8.19
CA MET A 78 6.49 -0.09 -7.35
C MET A 78 5.43 0.80 -6.70
N ASP A 79 4.33 1.07 -7.41
CA ASP A 79 3.20 1.84 -6.86
C ASP A 79 2.50 1.05 -5.74
N GLU A 80 2.27 -0.25 -5.94
CA GLU A 80 1.76 -1.15 -4.88
C GLU A 80 2.67 -1.16 -3.64
N VAL A 81 3.99 -1.29 -3.83
CA VAL A 81 4.96 -1.23 -2.72
C VAL A 81 4.93 0.12 -2.01
N THR A 82 4.77 1.20 -2.76
CA THR A 82 4.66 2.55 -2.20
C THR A 82 3.40 2.70 -1.34
N ASP A 83 2.28 2.13 -1.76
CA ASP A 83 1.04 2.13 -0.99
C ASP A 83 1.17 1.30 0.30
N VAL A 84 1.79 0.12 0.23
CA VAL A 84 2.10 -0.68 1.42
C VAL A 84 2.97 0.12 2.39
N LEU A 85 4.00 0.80 1.89
CA LEU A 85 4.89 1.61 2.70
C LEU A 85 4.19 2.81 3.34
N ARG A 86 3.24 3.43 2.63
CA ARG A 86 2.38 4.49 3.18
C ARG A 86 1.52 3.96 4.33
N ASN A 87 0.94 2.77 4.18
CA ASN A 87 0.15 2.15 5.25
C ASN A 87 1.00 1.82 6.48
N ILE A 88 2.24 1.34 6.27
CA ILE A 88 3.21 1.10 7.35
C ILE A 88 3.55 2.40 8.08
N GLN A 89 3.85 3.46 7.32
CA GLN A 89 4.14 4.79 7.85
C GLN A 89 2.98 5.37 8.66
N GLN A 90 1.75 5.24 8.16
CA GLN A 90 0.55 5.67 8.86
C GLN A 90 0.32 4.88 10.15
N ARG A 91 0.57 3.56 10.13
CA ARG A 91 0.49 2.73 11.33
C ARG A 91 1.55 3.15 12.34
N ASP A 92 2.76 3.43 11.90
CA ASP A 92 3.82 3.92 12.78
C ASP A 92 3.43 5.25 13.47
N ASP A 93 3.01 6.24 12.69
CA ASP A 93 2.62 7.56 13.23
C ASP A 93 1.38 7.48 14.13
N ASN A 94 0.33 6.79 13.68
CA ASN A 94 -0.98 6.83 14.35
C ASN A 94 -1.17 5.75 15.41
N LEU A 95 -0.36 4.68 15.40
CA LEU A 95 -0.44 3.60 16.37
C LEU A 95 0.78 3.61 17.28
N TYR A 96 1.97 3.30 16.76
CA TYR A 96 3.14 3.09 17.61
C TYR A 96 3.58 4.37 18.31
N ARG A 97 3.74 5.47 17.56
CA ARG A 97 4.17 6.75 18.13
C ARG A 97 3.09 7.37 19.02
N ALA A 98 1.83 7.26 18.63
CA ALA A 98 0.70 7.63 19.49
C ALA A 98 0.70 6.84 20.81
N ILE A 99 0.93 5.53 20.76
CA ILE A 99 1.08 4.67 21.95
C ILE A 99 2.22 5.19 22.81
N PHE A 100 3.38 5.52 22.26
CA PHE A 100 4.55 5.98 23.03
C PHE A 100 4.54 7.46 23.38
N HIS A 101 3.49 8.21 23.01
CA HIS A 101 3.43 9.67 23.07
C HIS A 101 4.66 10.36 22.46
N SER A 102 5.19 9.78 21.36
CA SER A 102 6.28 10.38 20.60
C SER A 102 5.75 11.12 19.38
N ASP A 103 6.53 12.11 18.93
CA ASP A 103 6.16 12.88 17.75
C ASP A 103 6.26 12.02 16.48
N PRO A 104 5.31 12.18 15.52
CA PRO A 104 5.37 11.51 14.24
C PRO A 104 6.57 12.00 13.42
N ILE A 105 7.03 11.18 12.48
CA ILE A 105 8.13 11.60 11.60
C ILE A 105 7.65 12.73 10.69
N SER A 106 8.37 13.86 10.72
CA SER A 106 8.00 15.00 9.89
C SER A 106 8.00 14.64 8.40
N PRO A 107 7.04 15.17 7.61
CA PRO A 107 7.04 15.00 6.16
C PRO A 107 8.32 15.50 5.49
N ALA A 108 8.98 16.50 6.08
CA ALA A 108 10.26 17.01 5.60
C ALA A 108 11.37 15.96 5.67
N ILE A 109 11.45 15.18 6.75
CA ILE A 109 12.40 14.07 6.88
C ILE A 109 12.07 12.99 5.84
N ARG A 110 10.80 12.59 5.73
CA ARG A 110 10.35 11.57 4.75
C ARG A 110 10.67 11.96 3.33
N ASN A 111 10.44 13.21 2.95
CA ASN A 111 10.65 13.68 1.57
C ASN A 111 12.08 14.20 1.30
N SER A 112 12.99 14.13 2.28
CA SER A 112 14.35 14.65 2.13
C SER A 112 15.17 13.88 1.08
N GLY A 113 15.81 14.62 0.17
CA GLY A 113 16.81 14.08 -0.77
C GLY A 113 16.27 13.39 -2.02
N VAL A 114 14.96 13.41 -2.26
CA VAL A 114 14.34 12.93 -3.50
C VAL A 114 14.26 14.10 -4.47
N GLY A 115 14.94 14.01 -5.61
CA GLY A 115 14.88 15.05 -6.66
C GLY A 115 16.02 16.07 -6.68
N ALA A 116 17.20 15.73 -6.13
CA ALA A 116 18.40 16.55 -6.32
C ALA A 116 18.64 16.82 -7.83
N PRO A 117 18.84 18.08 -8.25
CA PRO A 117 19.14 18.42 -9.63
C PRO A 117 20.35 17.62 -10.13
N GLY A 118 20.32 17.14 -11.37
CA GLY A 118 21.43 16.41 -11.99
C GLY A 118 21.55 14.92 -11.64
N ARG A 119 20.85 14.41 -10.61
CA ARG A 119 20.99 13.00 -10.16
C ARG A 119 20.74 11.97 -11.25
N TYR A 120 19.89 12.28 -12.22
CA TYR A 120 19.47 11.37 -13.30
C TYR A 120 19.94 11.80 -14.69
N GLU A 121 20.76 12.84 -14.82
CA GLU A 121 21.21 13.35 -16.13
C GLU A 121 22.00 12.30 -16.92
N HIS A 122 22.78 11.46 -16.23
CA HIS A 122 23.52 10.36 -16.85
C HIS A 122 22.63 9.33 -17.55
N LEU A 123 21.33 9.27 -17.21
CA LEU A 123 20.35 8.36 -17.81
C LEU A 123 19.68 8.96 -19.04
N ALA A 124 19.84 10.27 -19.30
CA ALA A 124 19.18 10.97 -20.41
C ALA A 124 19.65 10.49 -21.78
N ASN A 125 20.85 9.90 -21.86
CA ASN A 125 21.44 9.39 -23.10
C ASN A 125 21.09 7.93 -23.39
N LEU A 126 20.26 7.28 -22.56
CA LEU A 126 19.87 5.88 -22.73
C LEU A 126 18.69 5.72 -23.69
N SER A 127 18.48 4.50 -24.16
CA SER A 127 17.30 4.14 -24.95
C SER A 127 16.04 4.19 -24.06
N ASN A 128 15.07 5.04 -24.41
CA ASN A 128 13.86 5.35 -23.61
C ASN A 128 14.20 6.02 -22.25
N PRO A 129 14.81 7.22 -22.26
CA PRO A 129 15.34 7.86 -21.05
C PRO A 129 14.23 8.21 -20.04
N ASP A 130 13.06 8.64 -20.50
CA ASP A 130 11.96 9.02 -19.61
C ASP A 130 11.52 7.87 -18.69
N LEU A 131 11.41 6.67 -19.25
CA LEU A 131 10.98 5.49 -18.51
C LEU A 131 12.03 5.07 -17.49
N ILE A 132 13.30 5.01 -17.90
CA ILE A 132 14.41 4.64 -17.01
C ILE A 132 14.53 5.66 -15.87
N ILE A 133 14.52 6.96 -16.19
CA ILE A 133 14.59 8.03 -15.19
C ILE A 133 13.42 7.94 -14.20
N GLN A 134 12.19 7.72 -14.66
CA GLN A 134 11.03 7.58 -13.78
C GLN A 134 11.13 6.34 -12.90
N THR A 135 11.51 5.18 -13.45
CA THR A 135 11.69 3.95 -12.68
C THR A 135 12.79 4.09 -11.63
N THR A 136 13.95 4.66 -11.99
CA THR A 136 15.04 4.91 -11.04
C THR A 136 14.62 5.89 -9.94
N LYS A 137 13.89 6.96 -10.28
CA LYS A 137 13.33 7.90 -9.30
C LYS A 137 12.40 7.21 -8.30
N LYS A 138 11.47 6.36 -8.77
CA LYS A 138 10.57 5.60 -7.90
C LYS A 138 11.35 4.64 -7.00
N MET A 139 12.34 3.92 -7.55
CA MET A 139 13.18 3.02 -6.78
C MET A 139 13.97 3.75 -5.68
N ASP A 140 14.60 4.88 -6.01
CA ASP A 140 15.33 5.72 -5.06
C ASP A 140 14.41 6.24 -3.95
N TYR A 141 13.20 6.66 -4.32
CA TYR A 141 12.18 7.11 -3.37
C TYR A 141 11.83 5.97 -2.39
N ILE A 142 11.48 4.79 -2.91
CA ILE A 142 11.12 3.61 -2.09
C ILE A 142 12.27 3.23 -1.17
N ALA A 143 13.50 3.11 -1.69
CA ALA A 143 14.67 2.76 -0.89
C ALA A 143 14.90 3.75 0.26
N LYS A 144 14.73 5.05 0.02
CA LYS A 144 14.84 6.08 1.04
C LYS A 144 13.71 5.97 2.08
N GLN A 145 12.48 5.79 1.64
CA GLN A 145 11.34 5.62 2.54
C GLN A 145 11.51 4.38 3.45
N ILE A 146 12.01 3.27 2.90
CA ILE A 146 12.31 2.05 3.67
C ILE A 146 13.39 2.33 4.70
N TYR A 147 14.48 3.01 4.32
CA TYR A 147 15.56 3.35 5.24
C TYR A 147 15.06 4.22 6.41
N ILE A 148 14.25 5.25 6.12
CA ILE A 148 13.65 6.10 7.16
C ILE A 148 12.71 5.29 8.05
N GLN A 149 11.88 4.43 7.46
CA GLN A 149 10.96 3.59 8.22
C GLN A 149 11.68 2.58 9.11
N SER A 150 12.79 2.01 8.65
CA SER A 150 13.64 1.12 9.44
C SER A 150 14.17 1.84 10.68
N ASN A 151 14.76 3.01 10.51
CA ASN A 151 15.26 3.81 11.64
C ASN A 151 14.13 4.22 12.60
N SER A 152 12.93 4.48 12.07
CA SER A 152 11.75 4.75 12.90
C SER A 152 11.42 3.58 13.81
N PHE A 153 11.46 2.36 13.28
CA PHE A 153 11.17 1.16 14.06
C PHE A 153 12.23 0.86 15.11
N ASP A 154 13.49 1.18 14.85
CA ASP A 154 14.54 1.10 15.87
C ASP A 154 14.23 2.07 17.04
N GLU A 155 13.81 3.30 16.75
CA GLU A 155 13.38 4.27 17.76
C GLU A 155 12.16 3.78 18.55
N VAL A 156 11.12 3.29 17.86
CA VAL A 156 9.92 2.70 18.49
C VAL A 156 10.29 1.52 19.38
N LEU A 157 11.23 0.68 18.98
CA LEU A 157 11.70 -0.45 19.77
C LEU A 157 12.41 0.00 21.05
N GLU A 158 13.23 1.05 20.97
CA GLU A 158 13.86 1.64 22.16
C GLU A 158 12.84 2.31 23.10
N LEU A 159 11.81 2.98 22.55
CA LEU A 159 10.68 3.47 23.33
C LEU A 159 9.95 2.32 24.03
N ALA A 160 9.74 1.20 23.34
CA ALA A 160 9.10 0.02 23.92
C ALA A 160 9.92 -0.60 25.07
N LYS A 161 11.25 -0.65 24.94
CA LYS A 161 12.15 -1.14 25.99
C LYS A 161 12.14 -0.25 27.22
N THR A 162 12.23 1.07 27.02
CA THR A 162 12.30 2.06 28.10
C THR A 162 10.95 2.27 28.79
N GLN A 163 9.84 2.13 28.08
CA GLN A 163 8.47 2.31 28.61
C GLN A 163 7.75 0.99 28.91
N LYS A 164 8.50 -0.09 29.21
CA LYS A 164 7.96 -1.45 29.40
C LYS A 164 6.82 -1.52 30.42
N ASP A 165 6.88 -0.75 31.50
CA ASP A 165 5.82 -0.74 32.50
C ASP A 165 4.58 0.00 32.00
N ARG A 166 4.73 1.13 31.29
CA ARG A 166 3.61 1.84 30.68
C ARG A 166 2.86 0.94 29.68
N LEU A 167 3.57 0.14 28.89
CA LEU A 167 2.96 -0.80 27.93
C LEU A 167 2.00 -1.83 28.56
N LYS A 168 2.19 -2.18 29.84
CA LYS A 168 1.28 -3.09 30.55
C LYS A 168 -0.02 -2.39 30.96
N HIS A 169 0.03 -1.07 31.14
CA HIS A 169 -1.10 -0.25 31.57
C HIS A 169 -1.96 0.24 30.40
N ILE A 170 -1.45 0.24 29.17
CA ILE A 170 -2.26 0.60 28.01
C ILE A 170 -3.41 -0.42 27.85
N PRO A 171 -4.66 0.04 27.68
CA PRO A 171 -5.84 -0.79 27.57
C PRO A 171 -5.93 -1.51 26.20
N ALA A 172 -4.96 -2.38 25.93
CA ALA A 172 -4.56 -2.82 24.60
C ALA A 172 -5.15 -4.17 24.13
N ILE A 173 -6.18 -4.67 24.81
CA ILE A 173 -6.89 -5.91 24.44
C ILE A 173 -8.40 -5.67 24.39
N GLN A 174 -9.13 -6.54 23.71
CA GLN A 174 -10.59 -6.53 23.80
C GLN A 174 -11.06 -6.94 25.20
N PRO A 175 -12.10 -6.28 25.76
CA PRO A 175 -12.63 -6.61 27.08
C PRO A 175 -13.47 -7.90 27.09
N VAL A 176 -13.89 -8.39 25.92
CA VAL A 176 -14.65 -9.63 25.72
C VAL A 176 -14.01 -10.42 24.59
N SER A 177 -13.86 -11.74 24.77
CA SER A 177 -13.26 -12.60 23.75
C SER A 177 -14.19 -12.80 22.55
N ASP A 178 -13.64 -12.74 21.33
CA ASP A 178 -14.37 -12.89 20.07
C ASP A 178 -15.25 -14.14 20.00
N LYS A 179 -14.84 -15.24 20.64
CA LYS A 179 -15.61 -16.51 20.67
C LYS A 179 -16.98 -16.39 21.31
N PHE A 180 -17.23 -15.32 22.08
CA PHE A 180 -18.50 -15.07 22.76
C PHE A 180 -19.32 -13.95 22.11
N LEU A 181 -18.78 -13.27 21.11
CA LEU A 181 -19.47 -12.17 20.44
C LEU A 181 -20.53 -12.72 19.49
N LYS A 182 -21.77 -12.23 19.64
CA LYS A 182 -22.86 -12.52 18.69
C LYS A 182 -22.73 -11.67 17.43
N GLN A 183 -22.23 -10.45 17.60
CA GLN A 183 -21.99 -9.46 16.56
C GLN A 183 -20.72 -8.69 16.94
N MET A 184 -19.98 -8.24 15.93
CA MET A 184 -18.86 -7.32 16.11
C MET A 184 -19.35 -6.04 16.80
N ALA A 185 -18.50 -5.45 17.63
CA ALA A 185 -18.89 -4.37 18.52
C ALA A 185 -19.43 -3.13 17.80
N SER A 186 -20.46 -2.47 18.36
CA SER A 186 -21.06 -1.25 17.80
C SER A 186 -20.23 0.00 18.13
N GLY A 187 -20.22 1.00 17.23
CA GLY A 187 -19.19 2.04 17.16
C GLY A 187 -19.32 3.25 18.11
N TYR A 188 -18.18 3.91 18.32
CA TYR A 188 -17.96 5.16 19.07
C TYR A 188 -18.22 6.37 18.18
N GLY A 189 -19.06 7.34 18.59
CA GLY A 189 -19.37 8.55 17.81
C GLY A 189 -20.84 8.96 17.86
N VAL A 190 -21.25 9.93 17.03
CA VAL A 190 -22.65 10.40 16.99
C VAL A 190 -23.53 9.34 16.32
N ARG A 191 -24.55 8.85 17.03
CA ARG A 191 -25.56 7.92 16.51
C ARG A 191 -26.94 8.25 17.05
N VAL A 192 -27.99 7.69 16.43
CA VAL A 192 -29.35 7.78 16.98
C VAL A 192 -29.41 6.93 18.26
N ASP A 193 -29.75 7.55 19.39
CA ASP A 193 -29.97 6.87 20.67
C ASP A 193 -31.17 5.91 20.51
N PRO A 194 -30.99 4.60 20.71
CA PRO A 194 -32.02 3.60 20.39
C PRO A 194 -33.24 3.69 21.32
N ILE A 195 -33.14 4.43 22.42
CA ILE A 195 -34.24 4.59 23.40
C ILE A 195 -34.96 5.92 23.20
N TYR A 196 -34.23 6.99 22.85
CA TYR A 196 -34.82 8.32 22.67
C TYR A 196 -35.05 8.72 21.20
N GLY A 197 -34.52 7.98 20.23
CA GLY A 197 -34.65 8.27 18.81
C GLY A 197 -33.94 9.55 18.34
N THR A 198 -33.03 10.10 19.16
CA THR A 198 -32.35 11.39 18.89
C THR A 198 -30.86 11.19 18.68
N ALA A 199 -30.22 12.06 17.89
CA ALA A 199 -28.76 12.02 17.70
C ALA A 199 -28.05 12.30 19.03
N ARG A 200 -27.21 11.36 19.47
CA ARG A 200 -26.43 11.43 20.70
C ARG A 200 -25.02 10.87 20.48
N PHE A 201 -24.05 11.48 21.15
CA PHE A 201 -22.68 10.98 21.15
C PHE A 201 -22.57 9.71 22.01
N HIS A 202 -22.06 8.65 21.41
CA HIS A 202 -21.75 7.38 22.06
C HIS A 202 -20.26 7.33 22.41
N ALA A 203 -19.94 7.38 23.70
CA ALA A 203 -18.59 7.55 24.22
C ALA A 203 -17.76 6.26 24.29
N GLY A 204 -18.29 5.13 23.79
CA GLY A 204 -17.67 3.82 23.89
C GLY A 204 -18.00 2.90 22.72
N MET A 205 -17.72 1.61 22.92
CA MET A 205 -18.07 0.52 22.02
C MET A 205 -18.94 -0.51 22.75
N ASP A 206 -19.92 -1.06 22.06
CA ASP A 206 -20.85 -2.04 22.63
C ASP A 206 -20.54 -3.45 22.13
N PHE A 207 -20.27 -4.40 23.03
CA PHE A 207 -19.97 -5.80 22.71
C PHE A 207 -21.18 -6.69 23.01
N SER A 208 -21.89 -7.10 21.96
CA SER A 208 -23.06 -7.98 22.07
C SER A 208 -22.67 -9.40 22.44
N ALA A 209 -22.99 -9.83 23.67
CA ALA A 209 -22.68 -11.15 24.19
C ALA A 209 -23.78 -11.63 25.17
N ASN A 210 -23.76 -12.91 25.56
CA ASN A 210 -24.73 -13.43 26.52
C ASN A 210 -24.49 -12.86 27.93
N ILE A 211 -25.56 -12.76 28.72
CA ILE A 211 -25.42 -12.49 30.16
C ILE A 211 -24.54 -13.58 30.78
N GLY A 212 -23.59 -13.18 31.63
CA GLY A 212 -22.62 -14.10 32.25
C GLY A 212 -21.33 -14.28 31.45
N THR A 213 -21.23 -13.73 30.23
CA THR A 213 -19.97 -13.78 29.46
C THR A 213 -18.87 -13.03 30.24
N PRO A 214 -17.66 -13.62 30.43
CA PRO A 214 -16.58 -12.97 31.16
C PRO A 214 -16.13 -11.65 30.52
N VAL A 215 -15.91 -10.64 31.36
CA VAL A 215 -15.33 -9.34 31.02
C VAL A 215 -13.95 -9.20 31.67
N TYR A 216 -12.98 -8.74 30.91
CA TYR A 216 -11.57 -8.68 31.29
C TYR A 216 -11.04 -7.25 31.38
N ALA A 217 -10.14 -7.00 32.33
CA ALA A 217 -9.38 -5.75 32.38
C ALA A 217 -8.48 -5.62 31.15
N THR A 218 -8.54 -4.48 30.47
CA THR A 218 -7.85 -4.29 29.19
C THR A 218 -6.41 -3.79 29.36
N GLY A 219 -6.05 -3.38 30.57
CA GLY A 219 -4.71 -2.96 30.98
C GLY A 219 -4.49 -3.24 32.46
N ASN A 220 -3.24 -3.21 32.92
CA ASN A 220 -2.92 -3.19 34.35
C ASN A 220 -3.45 -1.90 34.97
N GLY A 221 -3.97 -1.94 36.19
CA GLY A 221 -4.50 -0.74 36.83
C GLY A 221 -5.06 -0.99 38.22
N VAL A 222 -5.75 0.03 38.74
CA VAL A 222 -6.43 0.01 40.03
C VAL A 222 -7.90 0.31 39.82
N VAL A 223 -8.78 -0.50 40.39
CA VAL A 223 -10.23 -0.28 40.33
C VAL A 223 -10.58 1.00 41.10
N THR A 224 -11.13 1.98 40.42
CA THR A 224 -11.57 3.26 41.01
C THR A 224 -13.06 3.28 41.34
N LEU A 225 -13.86 2.46 40.66
CA LEU A 225 -15.29 2.32 40.91
C LEU A 225 -15.72 0.86 40.66
N ALA A 226 -16.60 0.34 41.51
CA ALA A 226 -17.27 -0.94 41.35
C ALA A 226 -18.68 -0.84 41.98
N ASP A 227 -19.57 -0.13 41.30
CA ASP A 227 -20.88 0.25 41.85
C ASP A 227 -21.90 0.56 40.74
N TRP A 228 -23.13 0.89 41.14
CA TRP A 228 -24.17 1.38 40.26
C TRP A 228 -23.95 2.84 39.86
N LYS A 229 -23.98 3.12 38.56
CA LYS A 229 -23.95 4.48 38.00
C LYS A 229 -25.16 4.71 37.12
N GLN A 230 -25.83 5.85 37.30
CA GLN A 230 -27.04 6.18 36.54
C GLN A 230 -26.78 6.13 35.03
N GLY A 231 -27.68 5.47 34.29
CA GLY A 231 -27.54 5.21 32.85
C GLY A 231 -26.69 3.97 32.54
N TYR A 232 -25.54 3.80 33.20
CA TYR A 232 -24.63 2.68 32.96
C TYR A 232 -25.02 1.38 33.68
N GLY A 233 -25.84 1.45 34.74
CA GLY A 233 -26.18 0.28 35.55
C GLY A 233 -25.01 -0.12 36.46
N LYS A 234 -24.83 -1.43 36.68
CA LYS A 234 -23.62 -1.92 37.37
C LYS A 234 -22.42 -1.68 36.47
N CYS A 235 -21.39 -1.03 37.01
CA CYS A 235 -20.20 -0.73 36.25
C CYS A 235 -18.93 -0.84 37.09
N VAL A 236 -17.82 -1.04 36.39
CA VAL A 236 -16.45 -1.02 36.93
C VAL A 236 -15.68 0.07 36.19
N MET A 237 -14.89 0.85 36.91
CA MET A 237 -13.90 1.77 36.31
C MET A 237 -12.51 1.42 36.82
N ILE A 238 -11.52 1.49 35.93
CA ILE A 238 -10.13 1.13 36.22
C ILE A 238 -9.22 2.27 35.77
N ASP A 239 -8.47 2.83 36.71
CA ASP A 239 -7.37 3.76 36.43
C ASP A 239 -6.11 2.95 36.13
N HIS A 240 -5.63 3.06 34.91
CA HIS A 240 -4.42 2.40 34.45
C HIS A 240 -3.17 3.26 34.67
N GLY A 241 -3.31 4.47 35.22
CA GLY A 241 -2.24 5.45 35.29
C GLY A 241 -1.87 5.99 33.89
N PHE A 242 -0.86 6.85 33.84
CA PHE A 242 -0.40 7.52 32.61
C PHE A 242 -1.52 8.28 31.85
N GLY A 243 -2.62 8.59 32.54
CA GLY A 243 -3.80 9.27 31.99
C GLY A 243 -4.81 8.34 31.31
N TYR A 244 -4.67 7.02 31.39
CA TYR A 244 -5.64 6.06 30.86
C TYR A 244 -6.64 5.62 31.93
N GLU A 245 -7.92 5.68 31.61
CA GLU A 245 -8.99 5.09 32.41
C GLU A 245 -9.92 4.29 31.50
N THR A 246 -10.53 3.23 32.03
CA THR A 246 -11.54 2.44 31.31
C THR A 246 -12.81 2.29 32.12
N LEU A 247 -13.94 2.18 31.43
CA LEU A 247 -15.26 1.96 32.01
C LEU A 247 -15.92 0.74 31.38
N TYR A 248 -16.45 -0.13 32.22
CA TYR A 248 -17.16 -1.36 31.85
C TYR A 248 -18.58 -1.29 32.42
N ALA A 249 -19.61 -1.23 31.59
CA ALA A 249 -20.99 -0.97 32.00
C ALA A 249 -21.99 -2.06 31.57
N HIS A 250 -23.22 -1.91 32.03
CA HIS A 250 -24.33 -2.85 31.86
C HIS A 250 -24.04 -4.24 32.45
N LEU A 251 -23.15 -4.32 33.44
CA LEU A 251 -22.67 -5.59 34.00
C LEU A 251 -23.79 -6.36 34.72
N ASN A 252 -23.68 -7.68 34.72
CA ASN A 252 -24.55 -8.53 35.54
C ASN A 252 -23.99 -8.62 36.98
N GLU A 253 -22.70 -8.89 37.07
CA GLU A 253 -21.94 -9.06 38.30
C GLU A 253 -20.50 -8.58 38.08
N TYR A 254 -19.84 -8.13 39.15
CA TYR A 254 -18.43 -7.76 39.17
C TYR A 254 -17.74 -8.42 40.37
N ASN A 255 -16.55 -8.92 40.15
CA ASN A 255 -15.79 -9.73 41.12
C ASN A 255 -14.61 -8.96 41.71
N VAL A 256 -14.68 -7.63 41.65
CA VAL A 256 -13.61 -6.71 42.05
C VAL A 256 -14.15 -5.64 42.99
N ARG A 257 -13.25 -5.01 43.75
CA ARG A 257 -13.57 -3.93 44.69
C ARG A 257 -12.69 -2.70 44.46
N VAL A 258 -13.17 -1.54 44.87
CA VAL A 258 -12.40 -0.29 44.81
C VAL A 258 -11.05 -0.45 45.53
N GLY A 259 -9.98 0.02 44.89
CA GLY A 259 -8.60 -0.12 45.35
C GLY A 259 -7.92 -1.44 44.99
N GLN A 260 -8.62 -2.40 44.40
CA GLN A 260 -8.01 -3.65 43.91
C GLN A 260 -7.11 -3.38 42.71
N GLN A 261 -5.88 -3.89 42.75
CA GLN A 261 -5.01 -3.95 41.59
C GLN A 261 -5.46 -5.07 40.68
N VAL A 262 -5.55 -4.79 39.39
CA VAL A 262 -5.88 -5.77 38.35
C VAL A 262 -4.78 -5.83 37.31
N THR A 263 -4.64 -6.99 36.69
CA THR A 263 -3.72 -7.22 35.59
C THR A 263 -4.46 -7.31 34.26
N ARG A 264 -3.80 -6.91 33.16
CA ARG A 264 -4.37 -7.05 31.82
C ARG A 264 -4.75 -8.51 31.55
N GLY A 265 -6.00 -8.74 31.14
CA GLY A 265 -6.57 -10.07 30.91
C GLY A 265 -7.18 -10.72 32.16
N GLU A 266 -7.15 -10.05 33.31
CA GLU A 266 -7.83 -10.54 34.53
C GLU A 266 -9.35 -10.41 34.38
N LYS A 267 -10.10 -11.46 34.75
CA LYS A 267 -11.56 -11.42 34.76
C LYS A 267 -12.03 -10.49 35.89
N ILE A 268 -12.71 -9.41 35.52
CA ILE A 268 -13.19 -8.39 36.47
C ILE A 268 -14.71 -8.45 36.68
N ALA A 269 -15.45 -8.92 35.67
CA ALA A 269 -16.91 -8.86 35.68
C ALA A 269 -17.53 -9.85 34.68
N GLU A 270 -18.85 -9.76 34.57
CA GLU A 270 -19.65 -10.51 33.60
C GLU A 270 -20.62 -9.57 32.87
N VAL A 271 -20.76 -9.80 31.56
CA VAL A 271 -21.71 -9.12 30.69
C VAL A 271 -23.11 -9.25 31.28
N GLY A 272 -23.90 -8.19 31.21
CA GLY A 272 -25.26 -8.16 31.71
C GLY A 272 -26.20 -7.38 30.82
N ASN A 273 -27.23 -6.85 31.46
CA ASN A 273 -28.26 -6.01 30.83
C ASN A 273 -28.81 -4.98 31.83
N THR A 274 -27.96 -4.49 32.74
CA THR A 274 -28.38 -3.54 33.79
C THR A 274 -28.34 -2.09 33.30
N GLY A 275 -29.07 -1.18 33.96
CA GLY A 275 -29.11 0.23 33.56
C GLY A 275 -29.89 0.47 32.28
N LYS A 276 -29.48 1.47 31.48
CA LYS A 276 -30.13 1.84 30.22
C LYS A 276 -29.59 0.98 29.08
N SER A 277 -30.16 -0.21 28.90
CA SER A 277 -29.73 -1.19 27.88
C SER A 277 -30.92 -1.77 27.12
N THR A 278 -30.79 -1.96 25.81
CA THR A 278 -31.83 -2.56 24.94
C THR A 278 -31.71 -4.08 24.80
N GLY A 279 -30.60 -4.67 25.24
CA GLY A 279 -30.35 -6.11 25.21
C GLY A 279 -28.97 -6.46 25.76
N PRO A 280 -28.66 -7.74 26.00
CA PRO A 280 -27.39 -8.14 26.62
C PRO A 280 -26.15 -7.69 25.84
N HIS A 281 -25.34 -6.83 26.45
CA HIS A 281 -24.08 -6.34 25.91
C HIS A 281 -23.19 -5.75 27.01
N LEU A 282 -21.89 -5.61 26.73
CA LEU A 282 -20.98 -4.77 27.50
C LEU A 282 -20.84 -3.43 26.78
N HIS A 283 -21.06 -2.34 27.50
CA HIS A 283 -20.63 -1.01 27.05
C HIS A 283 -19.23 -0.71 27.61
N TYR A 284 -18.28 -0.40 26.74
CA TYR A 284 -16.87 -0.20 27.09
C TYR A 284 -16.35 1.15 26.60
N GLU A 285 -15.79 1.95 27.50
CA GLU A 285 -15.17 3.24 27.17
C GLU A 285 -13.67 3.22 27.49
N VAL A 286 -12.87 3.92 26.67
CA VAL A 286 -11.48 4.26 26.96
C VAL A 286 -11.38 5.76 27.10
N HIS A 287 -10.80 6.24 28.19
CA HIS A 287 -10.60 7.66 28.45
C HIS A 287 -9.11 7.96 28.48
N VAL A 288 -8.71 9.04 27.80
CA VAL A 288 -7.34 9.54 27.79
C VAL A 288 -7.34 10.97 28.32
N LYS A 289 -6.60 11.19 29.41
CA LYS A 289 -6.51 12.48 30.11
C LYS A 289 -7.90 13.05 30.44
N GLY A 290 -8.82 12.19 30.88
CA GLY A 290 -10.18 12.54 31.29
C GLY A 290 -11.16 12.80 30.14
N ARG A 291 -10.84 12.44 28.90
CA ARG A 291 -11.74 12.57 27.75
C ARG A 291 -11.98 11.21 27.09
N PRO A 292 -13.22 10.86 26.71
CA PRO A 292 -13.49 9.65 25.95
C PRO A 292 -12.72 9.63 24.63
N ASP A 293 -12.05 8.53 24.34
CA ASP A 293 -11.35 8.27 23.09
C ASP A 293 -11.90 6.99 22.45
N ASN A 294 -11.76 6.84 21.14
CA ASN A 294 -12.30 5.70 20.40
C ASN A 294 -11.61 4.40 20.85
N PRO A 295 -12.32 3.45 21.49
CA PRO A 295 -11.73 2.20 21.96
C PRO A 295 -11.12 1.33 20.84
N ALA A 296 -11.59 1.47 19.60
CA ALA A 296 -11.08 0.74 18.45
C ALA A 296 -9.59 1.00 18.17
N LYS A 297 -9.03 2.13 18.64
CA LYS A 297 -7.60 2.44 18.50
C LYS A 297 -6.69 1.50 19.29
N TYR A 298 -7.25 0.73 20.23
CA TYR A 298 -6.46 0.01 21.24
C TYR A 298 -6.43 -1.51 21.06
N TYR A 299 -7.21 -2.11 20.15
CA TYR A 299 -7.28 -3.58 20.01
C TYR A 299 -6.20 -4.19 19.09
N PHE A 300 -5.09 -3.49 18.90
CA PHE A 300 -4.05 -3.82 17.90
C PHE A 300 -3.25 -5.10 18.19
N MET A 301 -3.35 -5.69 19.40
CA MET A 301 -2.65 -6.94 19.73
C MET A 301 -3.49 -8.20 19.50
N ASP A 302 -4.81 -8.06 19.35
CA ASP A 302 -5.72 -9.21 19.28
C ASP A 302 -6.21 -9.50 17.86
N LEU A 303 -6.01 -8.57 16.93
CA LEU A 303 -6.61 -8.63 15.58
C LEU A 303 -5.53 -8.73 14.49
N SER A 304 -5.78 -9.59 13.50
CA SER A 304 -5.05 -9.54 12.23
C SER A 304 -5.31 -8.20 11.52
N PRO A 305 -4.45 -7.76 10.57
CA PRO A 305 -4.68 -6.52 9.83
C PRO A 305 -6.07 -6.42 9.18
N ALA A 306 -6.59 -7.52 8.64
CA ALA A 306 -7.92 -7.55 8.01
C ALA A 306 -9.06 -7.39 9.04
N GLU A 307 -8.92 -7.99 10.22
CA GLU A 307 -9.91 -7.85 11.30
C GLU A 307 -9.88 -6.45 11.91
N TYR A 308 -8.68 -5.86 12.04
CA TYR A 308 -8.51 -4.49 12.50
C TYR A 308 -9.14 -3.47 11.54
N ASP A 309 -8.93 -3.61 10.23
CA ASP A 309 -9.56 -2.74 9.22
C ASP A 309 -11.08 -2.89 9.22
N LYS A 310 -11.61 -4.12 9.34
CA LYS A 310 -13.04 -4.37 9.47
C LYS A 310 -13.62 -3.73 10.73
N MET A 311 -12.92 -3.83 11.85
CA MET A 311 -13.31 -3.18 13.10
C MET A 311 -13.32 -1.64 12.96
N LEU A 312 -12.30 -1.06 12.33
CA LEU A 312 -12.28 0.39 12.06
C LEU A 312 -13.46 0.82 11.19
N GLN A 313 -13.81 0.06 10.16
CA GLN A 313 -14.99 0.32 9.33
C GLN A 313 -16.29 0.26 10.15
N ILE A 314 -16.44 -0.74 11.02
CA ILE A 314 -17.63 -0.88 11.87
C ILE A 314 -17.70 0.27 12.89
N ALA A 315 -16.58 0.61 13.51
CA ALA A 315 -16.48 1.77 14.40
C ALA A 315 -16.85 3.06 13.65
N ALA A 316 -16.47 3.18 12.36
CA ALA A 316 -16.76 4.32 11.50
C ALA A 316 -18.18 4.32 10.85
N ASN A 317 -18.93 3.21 10.89
CA ASN A 317 -20.24 3.04 10.22
C ASN A 317 -21.46 3.28 11.14
N HIS A 318 -21.27 4.01 12.23
CA HIS A 318 -22.28 4.43 13.20
C HIS A 318 -23.64 4.82 12.58
N GLY A 319 -24.58 3.86 12.54
CA GLY A 319 -26.00 4.11 12.30
C GLY A 319 -26.55 3.89 10.88
N GLN A 320 -25.79 3.38 9.92
CA GLN A 320 -26.33 3.07 8.57
C GLN A 320 -26.78 1.62 8.35
N VAL A 321 -26.65 0.75 9.35
CA VAL A 321 -27.20 -0.62 9.31
C VAL A 321 -28.64 -0.65 9.82
N MET A 322 -29.51 0.07 9.12
CA MET A 322 -30.93 -0.26 9.02
C MET A 322 -31.18 -0.47 7.54
N ASP A 323 -30.76 -1.64 7.03
CA ASP A 323 -31.27 -2.31 5.83
C ASP A 323 -30.85 -3.80 5.87
#